data_AF-A0A920T8Z3-F1
#
_entry.id   AF-A0A920T8Z3-F1
#
_cell.length_a   1.000
_cell.length_b   1.000
_cell.length_c   1.000
_cell.angle_alpha   90.00
_cell.angle_beta   90.00
_cell.angle_gamma   90.00
#
_symmetry.space_group_name_H-M   'P 1'
#
loop_
_entity.id
_entity.type
_entity.pdbx_description
1 polymer ?
#
loop_
_entity_poly.entity_id
_entity_poly.type
_entity_poly.pdbx_seq_one_letter_code
_entity_poly.pdbx_strand_id
1 'polypeptide(L)'
;MIAEILKAYHTAWKPFGGINRALFAATKADHATKNSRSNMSKLLDALVTKAKGQLKGGIRTPESEWFTSIRVTKDAKERDGEQREVLNGTEKGRSEGPLNYLCGKVPPEWPNDEDWVFGNPAYVFTEFEPTQLPTIDGSLWPHVNLDRVIWKILEGCF
;
A
#
# COMPACT_ATOMS: atom_id res chain seq x y z
N MET A 1 -26.58 18.69 31.79
CA MET A 1 -25.67 19.81 32.06
C MET A 1 -24.19 19.42 31.86
N ILE A 2 -23.60 18.50 32.63
CA ILE A 2 -22.18 18.09 32.45
C ILE A 2 -21.90 17.44 31.08
N ALA A 3 -22.80 16.58 30.59
CA ALA A 3 -22.66 15.93 29.29
C ALA A 3 -22.71 16.91 28.10
N GLU A 4 -23.52 17.97 28.20
CA GLU A 4 -23.56 19.03 27.17
C GLU A 4 -22.33 19.93 27.22
N ILE A 5 -21.81 20.21 28.43
CA ILE A 5 -20.56 20.96 28.61
C ILE A 5 -19.39 20.16 28.02
N LEU A 6 -19.31 18.84 28.22
CA LEU A 6 -18.28 17.99 27.62
C LEU A 6 -18.40 17.89 26.09
N LYS A 7 -19.64 17.82 25.56
CA LYS A 7 -19.89 17.86 24.11
C LYS A 7 -19.46 19.20 23.53
N ALA A 8 -19.81 20.31 24.19
CA ALA A 8 -19.39 21.65 23.80
C ALA A 8 -17.87 21.81 23.90
N TYR A 9 -17.20 21.25 24.92
CA TYR A 9 -15.74 21.28 25.07
C TYR A 9 -15.03 20.49 23.95
N HIS A 10 -15.54 19.31 23.58
CA HIS A 10 -15.01 18.55 22.44
C HIS A 10 -15.25 19.24 21.09
N THR A 11 -16.30 20.04 20.98
CA THR A 11 -16.64 20.77 19.73
C THR A 11 -15.87 22.09 19.64
N ALA A 12 -15.66 22.78 20.78
CA ALA A 12 -15.01 24.07 20.87
C ALA A 12 -13.48 23.97 21.00
N TRP A 13 -12.94 22.83 21.44
CA TRP A 13 -11.50 22.59 21.54
C TRP A 13 -11.03 21.56 20.51
N LYS A 14 -11.22 21.85 19.22
CA LYS A 14 -10.26 21.40 18.22
C LYS A 14 -9.13 22.42 18.24
N PRO A 15 -7.92 22.10 18.73
CA PRO A 15 -6.81 23.02 18.58
C PRO A 15 -6.67 23.32 17.08
N PHE A 16 -6.59 24.60 16.73
CA PHE A 16 -6.07 25.01 15.43
C PHE A 16 -4.73 24.27 15.22
N GLY A 17 -4.72 23.20 14.40
CA GLY A 17 -3.52 22.35 14.20
C GLY A 17 -3.67 20.83 14.43
N GLY A 18 -4.87 20.29 14.65
CA GLY A 18 -5.07 18.84 14.74
C GLY A 18 -5.04 18.10 13.39
N ILE A 19 -4.69 16.81 13.39
CA ILE A 19 -4.83 15.92 12.22
C ILE A 19 -6.31 15.95 11.79
N ASN A 20 -6.59 16.30 10.54
CA ASN A 20 -7.95 16.35 9.98
C ASN A 20 -8.21 15.25 8.93
N ARG A 21 -7.14 14.57 8.50
CA ARG A 21 -7.11 13.53 7.48
C ARG A 21 -6.11 12.46 7.87
N ALA A 22 -6.48 11.22 7.61
CA ALA A 22 -5.58 10.08 7.73
C ALA A 22 -5.81 9.15 6.54
N LEU A 23 -4.75 8.47 6.13
CA LEU A 23 -4.77 7.46 5.07
C LEU A 23 -4.00 6.24 5.58
N PHE A 24 -4.58 5.06 5.43
CA PHE A 24 -3.85 3.81 5.63
C PHE A 24 -3.28 3.38 4.28
N ALA A 25 -1.97 3.15 4.22
CA ALA A 25 -1.30 2.91 2.94
C ALA A 25 -0.51 1.59 2.96
N ALA A 26 -0.84 0.70 2.03
CA ALA A 26 -0.10 -0.54 1.78
C ALA A 26 1.13 -0.20 0.92
N THR A 27 2.33 -0.37 1.49
CA THR A 27 3.59 0.04 0.87
C THR A 27 4.22 -1.09 0.05
N LYS A 28 5.27 -0.78 -0.72
CA LYS A 28 6.02 -1.73 -1.56
C LYS A 28 5.13 -2.50 -2.55
N ALA A 29 4.11 -1.84 -3.09
CA ALA A 29 3.15 -2.44 -4.02
C ALA A 29 3.76 -2.94 -5.35
N ASP A 30 4.99 -2.56 -5.65
CA ASP A 30 5.79 -3.06 -6.76
C ASP A 30 6.34 -4.47 -6.51
N HIS A 31 6.28 -4.99 -5.27
CA HIS A 31 6.49 -6.42 -4.97
C HIS A 31 5.25 -7.28 -5.26
N ALA A 32 4.13 -6.64 -5.64
CA ALA A 32 2.92 -7.32 -6.08
C ALA A 32 2.70 -7.11 -7.58
N THR A 33 2.18 -8.13 -8.25
CA THR A 33 1.76 -8.03 -9.65
C THR A 33 0.66 -6.99 -9.82
N LYS A 34 0.51 -6.44 -11.03
CA LYS A 34 -0.48 -5.40 -11.34
C LYS A 34 -1.89 -5.76 -10.86
N ASN A 35 -2.32 -7.00 -11.07
CA ASN A 35 -3.65 -7.44 -10.63
C ASN A 35 -3.78 -7.62 -9.10
N SER A 36 -2.68 -7.81 -8.38
CA SER A 36 -2.66 -7.99 -6.93
C SER A 36 -2.64 -6.67 -6.16
N ARG A 37 -2.19 -5.56 -6.77
CA ARG A 37 -2.04 -4.26 -6.09
C ARG A 37 -3.35 -3.72 -5.51
N SER A 38 -4.46 -3.81 -6.25
CA SER A 38 -5.76 -3.36 -5.76
C SER A 38 -6.29 -4.21 -4.61
N ASN A 39 -5.86 -5.46 -4.50
CA ASN A 39 -6.22 -6.34 -3.38
C ASN A 39 -5.47 -5.94 -2.09
N MET A 40 -4.27 -5.37 -2.20
CA MET A 40 -3.52 -4.88 -1.03
C MET A 40 -4.32 -3.81 -0.26
N SER A 41 -4.95 -2.86 -0.96
CA SER A 41 -5.76 -1.83 -0.29
C SER A 41 -7.06 -2.40 0.29
N LYS A 42 -7.67 -3.43 -0.33
CA LYS A 42 -8.85 -4.12 0.20
C LYS A 42 -8.54 -4.88 1.50
N LEU A 43 -7.47 -5.66 1.51
CA LEU A 43 -7.03 -6.36 2.72
C LEU A 43 -6.67 -5.39 3.83
N LEU A 44 -5.93 -4.31 3.49
CA LEU A 44 -5.61 -3.28 4.47
C LEU A 44 -6.87 -2.61 5.00
N ASP A 45 -7.84 -2.29 4.14
CA ASP A 45 -9.14 -1.75 4.55
C ASP A 45 -9.85 -2.66 5.55
N ALA A 46 -9.96 -3.94 5.22
CA ALA A 46 -10.53 -4.95 6.10
C ALA A 46 -9.79 -5.01 7.45
N LEU A 47 -8.45 -4.99 7.44
CA LEU A 47 -7.62 -4.99 8.66
C LEU A 47 -7.91 -3.80 9.58
N VAL A 48 -8.06 -2.61 9.00
CA VAL A 48 -8.14 -1.36 9.77
C VAL A 48 -9.57 -0.88 9.97
N THR A 49 -10.59 -1.64 9.55
CA THR A 49 -12.02 -1.29 9.67
C THR A 49 -12.37 -0.78 11.07
N LYS A 50 -11.92 -1.49 12.11
CA LYS A 50 -12.17 -1.10 13.51
C LYS A 50 -11.48 0.23 13.87
N ALA A 51 -10.22 0.40 13.48
CA ALA A 51 -9.45 1.63 13.72
C ALA A 51 -10.08 2.83 12.99
N LYS A 52 -10.53 2.64 11.74
CA LYS A 52 -11.29 3.65 10.99
C LYS A 52 -12.56 4.06 11.73
N GLY A 53 -13.28 3.09 12.29
CA GLY A 53 -14.47 3.34 13.10
C GLY A 53 -14.21 4.25 14.31
N GLN A 54 -13.10 4.06 15.01
CA GLN A 54 -12.71 4.88 16.17
C GLN A 54 -12.34 6.33 15.80
N LEU A 55 -11.89 6.56 14.56
CA LEU A 55 -11.54 7.89 14.06
C LEU A 55 -12.75 8.66 13.52
N LYS A 56 -13.89 7.99 13.29
CA LYS A 56 -15.13 8.62 12.79
C LYS A 56 -15.64 9.65 13.82
N GLY A 57 -15.90 10.88 13.34
CA GLY A 57 -16.39 12.00 14.15
C GLY A 57 -15.30 12.99 14.57
N GLY A 58 -14.01 12.62 14.49
CA GLY A 58 -12.89 13.53 14.74
C GLY A 58 -12.27 14.10 13.47
N ILE A 59 -12.17 13.27 12.42
CA ILE A 59 -11.50 13.56 11.15
C ILE A 59 -12.33 13.09 9.96
N ARG A 60 -11.95 13.46 8.74
CA ARG A 60 -12.51 12.83 7.53
C ARG A 60 -12.28 11.32 7.60
N THR A 61 -13.30 10.53 7.23
CA THR A 61 -13.23 9.06 7.24
C THR A 61 -11.94 8.61 6.53
N PRO A 62 -11.03 7.90 7.24
CA PRO A 62 -9.78 7.49 6.64
C PRO A 62 -10.00 6.50 5.50
N GLU A 63 -9.28 6.69 4.41
CA GLU A 63 -9.29 5.79 3.26
C GLU A 63 -8.12 4.80 3.33
N SER A 64 -8.18 3.73 2.54
CA SER A 64 -7.05 2.80 2.35
C SER A 64 -6.58 2.86 0.91
N GLU A 65 -5.27 2.94 0.69
CA GLU A 65 -4.65 2.94 -0.64
C GLU A 65 -3.39 2.07 -0.65
N TRP A 66 -2.87 1.78 -1.83
CA TRP A 66 -1.58 1.11 -2.00
C TRP A 66 -0.62 2.03 -2.75
N PHE A 67 0.68 1.93 -2.52
CA PHE A 67 1.66 2.66 -3.32
C PHE A 67 3.06 2.06 -3.20
N THR A 68 3.93 2.55 -4.06
CA THR A 68 5.37 2.34 -4.00
C THR A 68 6.07 3.70 -4.06
N SER A 69 6.87 4.02 -3.04
CA SER A 69 7.66 5.25 -3.00
C SER A 69 8.81 5.23 -4.01
N ILE A 70 9.54 4.12 -4.04
CA ILE A 70 10.68 3.88 -4.94
C ILE A 70 10.45 2.53 -5.59
N ARG A 71 10.24 2.53 -6.90
CA ARG A 71 9.92 1.35 -7.68
C ARG A 71 11.20 0.63 -8.10
N VAL A 72 11.32 -0.63 -7.71
CA VAL A 72 12.48 -1.49 -7.99
C VAL A 72 12.17 -2.61 -8.97
N THR A 73 10.89 -2.85 -9.27
CA THR A 73 10.44 -3.87 -10.24
C THR A 73 9.73 -3.28 -11.45
N LYS A 74 9.66 -4.06 -12.54
CA LYS A 74 8.84 -3.76 -13.73
C LYS A 74 7.75 -4.82 -13.88
N ASP A 75 6.55 -4.38 -14.27
CA ASP A 75 5.48 -5.30 -14.64
C ASP A 75 5.82 -5.94 -15.99
N ALA A 76 5.85 -7.27 -16.03
CA ALA A 76 6.13 -8.03 -17.24
C ALA A 76 5.09 -9.15 -17.43
N LYS A 77 5.08 -9.73 -18.62
CA LYS A 77 4.30 -10.91 -18.95
C LYS A 77 5.21 -11.97 -19.50
N GLU A 78 5.07 -13.19 -19.01
CA GLU A 78 5.73 -14.35 -19.55
C GLU A 78 4.76 -15.16 -20.42
N ARG A 79 5.27 -15.76 -21.49
CA ARG A 79 4.47 -16.48 -22.48
C ARG A 79 4.86 -17.95 -22.49
N ASP A 80 4.48 -18.66 -21.43
CA ASP A 80 4.59 -20.12 -21.35
C ASP A 80 3.19 -20.74 -21.45
N GLY A 81 2.67 -20.82 -22.68
CA GLY A 81 1.34 -21.37 -22.99
C GLY A 81 0.15 -20.49 -22.55
N GLU A 82 0.27 -19.76 -21.44
CA GLU A 82 -0.67 -18.76 -20.93
C GLU A 82 0.06 -17.46 -20.59
N GLN A 83 -0.58 -16.30 -20.78
CA GLN A 83 0.00 -15.02 -20.35
C GLN A 83 -0.06 -14.91 -18.82
N ARG A 84 1.07 -15.12 -18.15
CA ARG A 84 1.20 -14.95 -16.70
C ARG A 84 1.83 -13.60 -16.39
N GLU A 85 1.27 -12.90 -15.40
CA GLU A 85 1.89 -11.69 -14.86
C GLU A 85 3.09 -12.07 -14.00
N VAL A 86 4.24 -11.45 -14.29
CA VAL A 86 5.49 -11.63 -13.56
C VAL A 86 6.07 -10.27 -13.19
N LEU A 87 6.93 -10.24 -12.18
CA LEU A 87 7.70 -9.06 -11.82
C LEU A 87 9.14 -9.23 -12.29
N ASN A 88 9.64 -8.25 -13.04
CA ASN A 88 11.04 -8.20 -13.43
C ASN A 88 11.84 -7.35 -12.44
N GLY A 89 12.86 -7.91 -11.81
CA GLY A 89 13.69 -7.22 -10.81
C GLY A 89 14.88 -8.07 -10.36
N THR A 90 15.76 -7.52 -9.52
CA THR A 90 16.86 -8.28 -8.92
C THR A 90 16.44 -8.78 -7.55
N GLU A 91 16.41 -10.09 -7.33
CA GLU A 91 16.10 -10.66 -6.01
C GLU A 91 17.19 -10.33 -5.00
N LYS A 92 16.78 -10.10 -3.75
CA LYS A 92 17.68 -9.75 -2.66
C LYS A 92 18.75 -10.82 -2.43
N GLY A 93 20.01 -10.39 -2.33
CA GLY A 93 21.15 -11.28 -2.14
C GLY A 93 21.61 -12.01 -3.41
N ARG A 94 20.95 -11.79 -4.55
CA ARG A 94 21.34 -12.35 -5.85
C ARG A 94 22.33 -11.41 -6.53
N SER A 95 23.47 -11.96 -6.96
CA SER A 95 24.50 -11.20 -7.69
C SER A 95 24.18 -11.02 -9.17
N GLU A 96 23.35 -11.91 -9.72
CA GLU A 96 22.86 -11.83 -11.09
C GLU A 96 21.84 -10.70 -11.24
N GLY A 97 21.84 -10.06 -12.41
CA GLY A 97 20.92 -8.95 -12.74
C GLY A 97 19.43 -9.34 -12.78
N PRO A 98 18.58 -8.42 -13.26
CA PRO A 98 17.13 -8.59 -13.17
C PRO A 98 16.61 -9.84 -13.90
N LEU A 99 15.73 -10.61 -13.24
CA LEU A 99 15.00 -11.74 -13.81
C LEU A 99 13.49 -11.57 -13.65
N ASN A 100 12.71 -12.41 -14.35
CA ASN A 100 11.27 -12.52 -14.16
C ASN A 100 10.95 -13.47 -13.00
N TYR A 101 10.10 -13.02 -12.08
CA TYR A 101 9.63 -13.79 -10.94
C TYR A 101 8.11 -13.94 -10.98
N LEU A 102 7.66 -15.18 -10.86
CA LEU A 102 6.25 -15.49 -10.60
C LEU A 102 5.99 -15.31 -9.11
N CYS A 103 5.58 -14.11 -8.72
CA CYS A 103 5.30 -13.80 -7.33
C CYS A 103 3.92 -14.33 -6.90
N GLY A 104 3.76 -14.50 -5.59
CA GLY A 104 2.49 -14.78 -4.95
C GLY A 104 1.41 -13.75 -5.29
N LYS A 105 0.16 -14.13 -5.04
CA LYS A 105 -1.02 -13.31 -5.32
C LYS A 105 -1.59 -12.82 -4.01
N VAL A 106 -1.82 -11.51 -3.93
CA VAL A 106 -2.52 -10.92 -2.78
C VAL A 106 -4.01 -11.25 -2.93
N PRO A 107 -4.63 -11.98 -1.98
CA PRO A 107 -6.04 -12.34 -2.08
C PRO A 107 -6.92 -11.09 -1.91
N PRO A 108 -8.09 -11.02 -2.57
CA PRO A 108 -8.99 -9.87 -2.47
C PRO A 108 -9.72 -9.78 -1.13
N GLU A 109 -9.78 -10.89 -0.40
CA GLU A 109 -10.46 -11.07 0.88
C GLU A 109 -9.52 -11.79 1.85
N TRP A 110 -9.84 -11.74 3.15
CA TRP A 110 -9.06 -12.48 4.14
C TRP A 110 -9.10 -13.97 3.83
N PRO A 111 -7.93 -14.61 3.60
CA PRO A 111 -7.89 -16.04 3.39
C PRO A 111 -8.38 -16.79 4.61
N ASN A 112 -9.05 -17.92 4.40
CA ASN A 112 -9.46 -18.80 5.49
C ASN A 112 -8.24 -19.60 5.98
N ASP A 113 -8.34 -20.18 7.17
CA ASP A 113 -7.27 -21.00 7.75
C ASP A 113 -6.85 -22.17 6.84
N GLU A 114 -7.80 -22.71 6.06
CA GLU A 114 -7.55 -23.78 5.08
C GLU A 114 -6.68 -23.33 3.89
N ASP A 115 -6.76 -22.05 3.52
CA ASP A 115 -5.96 -21.46 2.43
C ASP A 115 -4.55 -21.07 2.92
N TRP A 116 -4.43 -20.69 4.19
CA TRP A 116 -3.19 -20.24 4.83
C TRP A 116 -2.29 -21.39 5.27
N VAL A 117 -1.88 -22.23 4.32
CA VAL A 117 -0.96 -23.34 4.58
C VAL A 117 0.48 -22.84 4.50
N PHE A 118 1.29 -23.14 5.53
CA PHE A 118 2.71 -22.83 5.53
C PHE A 118 3.41 -23.42 4.30
N GLY A 119 4.16 -22.59 3.57
CA GLY A 119 4.83 -22.99 2.34
C GLY A 119 3.97 -22.96 1.07
N ASN A 120 2.70 -22.51 1.15
CA ASN A 120 1.88 -22.30 -0.04
C ASN A 120 2.52 -21.23 -0.96
N PRO A 121 2.90 -21.57 -2.21
CA PRO A 121 3.57 -20.64 -3.12
C PRO A 121 2.71 -19.42 -3.49
N ALA A 122 1.38 -19.50 -3.32
CA ALA A 122 0.49 -18.36 -3.53
C ALA A 122 0.79 -17.18 -2.59
N TYR A 123 1.43 -17.41 -1.43
CA TYR A 123 1.80 -16.39 -0.45
C TYR A 123 3.31 -16.14 -0.35
N VAL A 124 4.07 -16.59 -1.35
CA VAL A 124 5.52 -16.32 -1.42
C VAL A 124 5.74 -15.03 -2.22
N PHE A 125 6.17 -13.97 -1.53
CA PHE A 125 6.46 -12.68 -2.14
C PHE A 125 7.97 -12.45 -2.17
N THR A 126 8.53 -12.30 -3.36
CA THR A 126 9.97 -12.08 -3.57
C THR A 126 10.40 -10.73 -2.97
N GLU A 127 11.53 -10.73 -2.26
CA GLU A 127 12.22 -9.49 -1.88
C GLU A 127 13.16 -9.07 -3.00
N PHE A 128 13.11 -7.79 -3.39
CA PHE A 128 13.94 -7.23 -4.45
C PHE A 128 15.00 -6.29 -3.87
N GLU A 129 16.18 -6.27 -4.50
CA GLU A 129 17.22 -5.29 -4.23
C GLU A 129 16.75 -3.87 -4.58
N PRO A 130 17.14 -2.85 -3.81
CA PRO A 130 16.95 -1.47 -4.20
C PRO A 130 17.62 -1.18 -5.55
N THR A 131 17.00 -0.32 -6.36
CA THR A 131 17.71 0.32 -7.47
C THR A 131 18.87 1.15 -6.92
N GLN A 132 19.96 1.22 -7.70
CA GLN A 132 21.08 2.11 -7.38
C GLN A 132 20.57 3.55 -7.22
N LEU A 133 21.11 4.24 -6.21
CA LEU A 133 20.85 5.65 -5.98
C LEU A 133 21.26 6.44 -7.25
N PRO A 134 20.42 7.35 -7.76
CA PRO A 134 20.83 8.28 -8.78
C PRO A 134 22.06 9.03 -8.31
N THR A 135 23.05 9.13 -9.18
CA THR A 135 24.30 9.85 -8.89
C THR A 135 24.17 11.35 -9.10
N ILE A 136 23.03 11.80 -9.66
CA ILE A 136 22.75 13.20 -9.98
C ILE A 136 21.65 13.70 -9.06
N ASP A 137 21.95 14.76 -8.30
CA ASP A 137 20.97 15.43 -7.44
C ASP A 137 19.76 15.92 -8.23
N GLY A 138 18.57 15.70 -7.67
CA GLY A 138 17.30 16.07 -8.30
C GLY A 138 16.77 15.06 -9.33
N SER A 139 17.45 13.93 -9.55
CA SER A 139 16.92 12.86 -10.40
C SER A 139 15.60 12.30 -9.86
N LEU A 140 14.66 12.05 -10.77
CA LEU A 140 13.35 11.49 -10.41
C LEU A 140 13.49 10.01 -10.06
N TRP A 141 12.87 9.62 -8.96
CA TRP A 141 12.69 8.23 -8.59
C TRP A 141 11.39 7.69 -9.20
N PRO A 142 11.40 6.51 -9.84
CA PRO A 142 10.18 5.90 -10.30
C PRO A 142 9.33 5.52 -9.08
N HIS A 143 8.02 5.78 -9.16
CA HIS A 143 7.05 5.43 -8.12
C HIS A 143 5.82 4.82 -8.75
N VAL A 144 4.90 4.28 -7.93
CA VAL A 144 3.60 3.81 -8.40
C VAL A 144 2.52 4.26 -7.43
N ASN A 145 1.48 4.94 -7.94
CA ASN A 145 0.28 5.40 -7.20
C ASN A 145 0.56 6.37 -6.02
N LEU A 146 1.82 6.81 -5.83
CA LEU A 146 2.20 7.79 -4.82
C LEU A 146 1.55 9.15 -5.05
N ASP A 147 1.40 9.55 -6.32
CA ASP A 147 0.65 10.72 -6.77
C ASP A 147 -0.80 10.70 -6.25
N ARG A 148 -1.48 9.56 -6.36
CA ARG A 148 -2.84 9.38 -5.83
C ARG A 148 -2.88 9.48 -4.30
N VAL A 149 -1.90 8.87 -3.62
CA VAL A 149 -1.77 8.96 -2.15
C VAL A 149 -1.57 10.41 -1.71
N ILE A 150 -0.66 11.14 -2.35
CA ILE A 150 -0.40 12.56 -2.08
C ILE A 150 -1.67 13.37 -2.34
N TRP A 151 -2.32 13.16 -3.49
CA TRP A 151 -3.57 13.83 -3.82
C TRP A 151 -4.64 13.63 -2.74
N LYS A 152 -4.89 12.40 -2.29
CA LYS A 152 -5.90 12.14 -1.24
C LYS A 152 -5.59 12.80 0.10
N ILE A 153 -4.30 12.94 0.42
CA ILE A 153 -3.86 13.60 1.64
C ILE A 153 -4.03 15.12 1.51
N LEU A 154 -3.70 15.69 0.35
CA LEU A 154 -3.67 17.14 0.11
C LEU A 154 -4.96 17.72 -0.46
N GLU A 155 -5.88 16.92 -0.99
CA GLU A 155 -7.10 17.43 -1.64
C GLU A 155 -7.92 18.25 -0.64
N GLY A 156 -8.27 19.49 -0.99
CA GLY A 156 -8.95 20.43 -0.09
C GLY A 156 -8.06 21.07 0.99
N CYS A 157 -6.73 20.98 0.86
CA CYS A 157 -5.78 21.87 1.54
C CYS A 157 -5.50 23.17 0.77
N PHE A 158 -5.90 23.22 -0.50
CA PHE A 158 -5.77 24.38 -1.39
C PHE A 158 -7.15 24.79 -1.93
#